data_AF-A0A378I0G7-F1
#
_entry.id   AF-A0A378I0G7-F1
#
_cell.length_a   1.000
_cell.length_b   1.000
_cell.length_c   1.000
_cell.angle_alpha   90.00
_cell.angle_beta   90.00
_cell.angle_gamma   90.00
#
_symmetry.space_group_name_H-M   'P 1'
#
loop_
_entity.id
_entity.type
_entity.pdbx_description
1 polymer ?
#
loop_
_entity_poly.entity_id
_entity_poly.type
_entity_poly.pdbx_seq_one_letter_code
_entity_poly.pdbx_strand_id
1 'polypeptide(L)'
;MNSIIDNLKAFNVYINGGSSRALKKELKYYNNNLDELKINFHKTIIAHDEDVLEQVQALLTNLNIPKAQWPRYIKQKNIYQFLEKLNRRGFIQIVYILQLIDEKTQFSRIKLAGLSFGALSLGVGSLFIPELKGLRIALQSFILSVFSLPVLSLISKTISTAYYLYTNHSDKKKTSASRWQDNAFILAGFAVNVIGYLIWIILAGSVTPLMAALFLFASFLNVAKEIISLGQYAIKYKNREPIPTTDNLNIYRTYVRNEYNYFRQRNAVFIELVAAVLLVGVMAIGSFVPGGAVVTICTLLAIAAIALVKKFLLARNEKIIRERLQSQLEHVKEVEDKLKAAPQLNKQPADDLDLDTYIVPENESEPKPGRSSAVSTTNYLLVKKVRFLLWRSPKPDCVAIPLQVLSPPTPRS
;
A
#
# COMPACT_ATOMS: atom_id res chain seq x y z
N MET A 1 16.82 -17.12 22.53
CA MET A 1 15.46 -16.52 22.60
C MET A 1 15.49 -15.23 21.81
N ASN A 2 14.51 -14.98 20.94
CA ASN A 2 14.47 -13.71 20.20
C ASN A 2 13.79 -12.67 21.10
N SER A 3 14.56 -11.70 21.62
CA SER A 3 14.02 -10.71 22.56
C SER A 3 13.13 -9.71 21.83
N ILE A 4 12.14 -9.16 22.55
CA ILE A 4 11.39 -8.01 22.05
C ILE A 4 12.29 -6.81 21.76
N ILE A 5 13.39 -6.67 22.51
CA ILE A 5 14.42 -5.65 22.30
C ILE A 5 15.07 -5.83 20.92
N ASP A 6 15.42 -7.07 20.54
CA ASP A 6 16.04 -7.36 19.23
C ASP A 6 15.09 -7.02 18.08
N ASN A 7 13.80 -7.31 18.24
CA ASN A 7 12.79 -6.91 17.25
C ASN A 7 12.67 -5.39 17.15
N LEU A 8 12.66 -4.66 18.27
CA LEU A 8 12.58 -3.20 18.27
C LEU A 8 13.85 -2.57 17.66
N LYS A 9 15.03 -3.14 17.92
CA LYS A 9 16.28 -2.77 17.22
C LYS A 9 16.16 -3.00 15.71
N ALA A 10 15.66 -4.16 15.29
CA ALA A 10 15.41 -4.44 13.88
C ALA A 10 14.38 -3.48 13.26
N PHE A 11 13.36 -3.06 14.01
CA PHE A 11 12.40 -2.05 13.57
C PHE A 11 13.06 -0.68 13.40
N ASN A 12 13.92 -0.27 14.34
CA ASN A 12 14.69 0.96 14.24
C ASN A 12 15.58 0.98 13.00
N VAL A 13 16.31 -0.12 12.76
CA VAL A 13 17.12 -0.30 11.56
C VAL A 13 16.27 -0.17 10.30
N TYR A 14 15.12 -0.86 10.25
CA TYR A 14 14.21 -0.80 9.11
C TYR A 14 13.56 0.58 8.89
N ILE A 15 13.27 1.35 9.94
CA ILE A 15 12.74 2.71 9.81
C ILE A 15 13.78 3.67 9.23
N ASN A 16 15.06 3.40 9.45
CA ASN A 16 16.20 4.19 9.00
C ASN A 16 16.80 3.75 7.66
N GLY A 17 16.11 2.91 6.87
CA GLY A 17 16.61 2.46 5.56
C GLY A 17 16.95 0.98 5.47
N GLY A 18 16.89 0.24 6.58
CA GLY A 18 17.24 -1.17 6.62
C GLY A 18 16.40 -2.05 5.69
N SER A 19 17.00 -3.15 5.25
CA SER A 19 16.37 -4.10 4.32
C SER A 19 15.08 -4.71 4.87
N SER A 20 14.01 -4.65 4.08
CA SER A 20 12.75 -5.35 4.37
C SER A 20 12.91 -6.87 4.50
N ARG A 21 13.91 -7.45 3.83
CA ARG A 21 14.21 -8.88 3.91
C ARG A 21 14.83 -9.26 5.25
N ALA A 22 15.71 -8.41 5.78
CA ALA A 22 16.31 -8.60 7.10
C ALA A 22 15.23 -8.58 8.18
N LEU A 23 14.36 -7.56 8.16
CA LEU A 23 13.21 -7.47 9.07
C LEU A 23 12.29 -8.71 9.00
N LYS A 24 11.98 -9.18 7.79
CA LYS A 24 11.16 -10.39 7.61
C LYS A 24 11.84 -11.65 8.15
N LYS A 25 13.17 -11.74 8.03
CA LYS A 25 13.97 -12.85 8.56
C LYS A 25 13.92 -12.86 10.08
N GLU A 26 14.05 -11.71 10.73
CA GLU A 26 13.96 -11.62 12.20
C GLU A 26 12.61 -12.10 12.73
N LEU A 27 11.51 -11.66 12.11
CA LEU A 27 10.17 -12.08 12.50
C LEU A 27 9.82 -13.52 12.08
N LYS A 28 10.69 -14.24 11.37
CA LYS A 28 10.47 -15.65 11.00
C LYS A 28 10.44 -16.55 12.23
N TYR A 29 11.14 -16.18 13.30
CA TYR A 29 11.13 -16.89 14.58
C TYR A 29 9.70 -17.13 15.12
N TYR A 30 8.80 -16.16 14.95
CA TYR A 30 7.42 -16.25 15.42
C TYR A 30 6.51 -17.13 14.57
N ASN A 31 7.00 -17.73 13.48
CA ASN A 31 6.22 -18.72 12.73
C ASN A 31 5.85 -19.93 13.58
N ASN A 32 6.76 -20.34 14.48
CA ASN A 32 6.60 -21.52 15.32
C ASN A 32 6.35 -21.17 16.80
N ASN A 33 6.47 -19.89 17.18
CA ASN A 33 6.42 -19.42 18.57
C ASN A 33 5.34 -18.34 18.75
N LEU A 34 4.07 -18.70 18.48
CA LEU A 34 2.95 -17.74 18.50
C LEU A 34 2.65 -17.19 19.91
N ASP A 35 2.88 -17.99 20.96
CA ASP A 35 2.67 -17.54 22.33
C ASP A 35 3.65 -16.44 22.72
N GLU A 36 4.91 -16.57 22.31
CA GLU A 36 5.92 -15.53 22.48
C GLU A 36 5.59 -14.27 21.68
N LEU A 37 5.04 -14.40 20.47
CA LEU A 37 4.54 -13.25 19.70
C LEU A 37 3.42 -12.53 20.46
N LYS A 38 2.50 -13.29 21.06
CA LYS A 38 1.40 -12.73 21.85
C LYS A 38 1.92 -12.02 23.10
N ILE A 39 2.89 -12.60 23.80
CA ILE A 39 3.52 -11.97 24.96
C ILE A 39 4.21 -10.67 24.52
N ASN A 40 5.17 -10.78 23.59
CA ASN A 40 6.06 -9.69 23.22
C ASN A 40 5.34 -8.49 22.60
N PHE A 41 4.33 -8.71 21.75
CA PHE A 41 3.66 -7.60 21.03
C PHE A 41 2.33 -7.20 21.65
N HIS A 42 1.57 -8.14 22.23
CA HIS A 42 0.21 -7.87 22.72
C HIS A 42 0.09 -7.79 24.24
N LYS A 43 1.05 -8.30 25.03
CA LYS A 43 1.01 -8.21 26.49
C LYS A 43 2.06 -7.27 27.07
N THR A 44 3.27 -7.22 26.52
CA THR A 44 4.34 -6.35 27.02
C THR A 44 3.94 -4.88 26.91
N ILE A 45 3.88 -4.19 28.05
CA ILE A 45 3.54 -2.77 28.15
C ILE A 45 4.83 -1.96 28.17
N ILE A 46 4.92 -0.95 27.29
CA ILE A 46 6.15 -0.18 27.05
C ILE A 46 6.67 0.51 28.32
N ALA A 47 5.76 0.99 29.18
CA ALA A 47 6.13 1.78 30.36
C ALA A 47 6.71 0.93 31.53
N HIS A 48 6.67 -0.40 31.46
CA HIS A 48 7.15 -1.26 32.56
C HIS A 48 8.60 -1.72 32.40
N ASP A 49 9.18 -1.51 31.22
CA ASP A 49 10.51 -2.03 30.86
C ASP A 49 11.32 -0.88 30.26
N GLU A 50 12.43 -0.53 30.94
CA GLU A 50 13.26 0.63 30.59
C GLU A 50 13.98 0.44 29.25
N ASP A 51 14.45 -0.78 28.95
CA ASP A 51 15.12 -1.10 27.69
C ASP A 51 14.14 -1.02 26.51
N VAL A 52 12.92 -1.53 26.70
CA VAL A 52 11.85 -1.41 25.71
C VAL A 52 11.46 0.04 25.49
N LEU A 53 11.39 0.83 26.58
CA LEU A 53 11.08 2.25 26.52
C LEU A 53 12.14 3.01 25.72
N GLU A 54 13.43 2.76 25.96
CA GLU A 54 14.54 3.39 25.23
C GLU A 54 14.43 3.11 23.71
N GLN A 55 14.21 1.85 23.33
CA GLN A 55 14.07 1.47 21.93
C GLN A 55 12.84 2.11 21.27
N VAL A 56 11.73 2.26 22.01
CA VAL A 56 10.52 2.97 21.53
C VAL A 56 10.78 4.47 21.37
N GLN A 57 11.52 5.09 22.28
CA GLN A 57 11.92 6.50 22.17
C GLN A 57 12.84 6.72 20.96
N ALA A 58 13.76 5.80 20.69
CA ALA A 58 14.57 5.80 19.48
C ALA A 58 13.69 5.73 18.21
N LEU A 59 12.68 4.85 18.18
CA LEU A 59 11.72 4.76 17.07
C LEU A 59 10.98 6.09 16.85
N LEU A 60 10.49 6.71 17.93
CA LEU A 60 9.78 7.99 17.85
C LEU A 60 10.69 9.12 17.35
N THR A 61 11.96 9.11 17.76
CA THR A 61 12.98 10.06 17.30
C THR A 61 13.26 9.88 15.80
N ASN A 62 13.45 8.64 15.34
CA ASN A 62 13.69 8.30 13.93
C ASN A 62 12.50 8.64 13.01
N LEU A 63 11.28 8.66 13.57
CA LEU A 63 10.06 9.10 12.89
C LEU A 63 9.84 10.62 12.95
N ASN A 64 10.76 11.37 13.55
CA ASN A 64 10.70 12.82 13.75
C ASN A 64 9.43 13.26 14.52
N ILE A 65 9.08 12.53 15.58
CA ILE A 65 7.94 12.87 16.45
C ILE A 65 8.44 13.72 17.63
N PRO A 66 7.90 14.93 17.86
CA PRO A 66 8.34 15.79 18.96
C PRO A 66 8.18 15.14 20.34
N LYS A 67 9.15 15.34 21.24
CA LYS A 67 9.17 14.79 22.62
C LYS A 67 7.89 15.09 23.40
N ALA A 68 7.33 16.29 23.25
CA ALA A 68 6.07 16.69 23.87
C ALA A 68 4.88 15.77 23.52
N GLN A 69 4.94 15.05 22.39
CA GLN A 69 3.88 14.14 21.95
C GLN A 69 4.11 12.69 22.40
N TRP A 70 5.29 12.33 22.90
CA TRP A 70 5.66 10.95 23.24
C TRP A 70 4.75 10.29 24.27
N PRO A 71 4.30 10.97 25.35
CA PRO A 71 3.40 10.37 26.33
C PRO A 71 2.11 9.82 25.70
N ARG A 72 1.64 10.43 24.60
CA ARG A 72 0.45 9.96 23.87
C ARG A 72 0.68 8.59 23.23
N TYR A 73 1.91 8.23 22.88
CA TYR A 73 2.25 6.95 22.23
C TYR A 73 2.67 5.87 23.21
N ILE A 74 3.22 6.24 24.37
CA ILE A 74 3.85 5.31 25.31
C ILE A 74 2.89 4.90 26.44
N LYS A 75 2.12 5.85 26.99
CA LYS A 75 1.35 5.63 28.22
C LYS A 75 0.34 4.47 28.08
N GLN A 76 0.52 3.43 28.91
CA GLN A 76 -0.34 2.24 29.03
C GLN A 76 -0.62 1.52 27.69
N LYS A 77 0.35 1.53 26.77
CA LYS A 77 0.23 0.83 25.49
C LYS A 77 1.20 -0.34 25.43
N ASN A 78 0.71 -1.44 24.87
CA ASN A 78 1.59 -2.49 24.38
C ASN A 78 2.19 -2.09 23.04
N ILE A 79 3.21 -2.83 22.61
CA ILE A 79 3.97 -2.52 21.38
C ILE A 79 3.06 -2.56 20.15
N TYR A 80 2.15 -3.51 20.07
CA TYR A 80 1.21 -3.59 18.95
C TYR A 80 0.29 -2.35 18.88
N GLN A 81 -0.31 -1.92 20.00
CA GLN A 81 -1.16 -0.72 20.09
C GLN A 81 -0.38 0.56 19.81
N PHE A 82 0.89 0.61 20.20
CA PHE A 82 1.81 1.68 19.85
C PHE A 82 2.00 1.76 18.33
N LEU A 83 2.32 0.63 17.69
CA LEU A 83 2.46 0.55 16.23
C LEU A 83 1.14 0.88 15.50
N GLU A 84 -0.02 0.42 15.99
CA GLU A 84 -1.33 0.81 15.44
C GLU A 84 -1.54 2.32 15.49
N LYS A 85 -1.17 2.96 16.61
CA LYS A 85 -1.30 4.41 16.77
C LYS A 85 -0.38 5.18 15.84
N LEU A 86 0.84 4.69 15.60
CA LEU A 86 1.73 5.23 14.59
C LEU A 86 1.17 5.03 13.17
N ASN A 87 0.59 3.86 12.89
CA ASN A 87 -0.02 3.60 11.59
C ASN A 87 -1.16 4.57 11.26
N ARG A 88 -1.99 4.95 12.25
CA ARG A 88 -3.04 5.97 12.08
C ARG A 88 -2.50 7.35 11.66
N ARG A 89 -1.23 7.66 11.95
CA ARG A 89 -0.56 8.90 11.49
C ARG A 89 -0.09 8.80 10.03
N GLY A 90 -0.07 7.61 9.45
CA GLY A 90 0.27 7.38 8.04
C GLY A 90 1.73 6.96 7.80
N PHE A 91 2.45 6.44 8.79
CA PHE A 91 3.82 5.97 8.59
C PHE A 91 3.85 4.65 7.81
N ILE A 92 4.24 4.71 6.54
CA ILE A 92 4.20 3.57 5.59
C ILE A 92 5.04 2.37 6.02
N GLN A 93 6.16 2.61 6.70
CA GLN A 93 7.05 1.56 7.21
C GLN A 93 6.38 0.79 8.35
N ILE A 94 5.58 1.47 9.18
CA ILE A 94 4.82 0.86 10.28
C ILE A 94 3.71 -0.04 9.76
N VAL A 95 3.07 0.32 8.63
CA VAL A 95 2.10 -0.54 7.93
C VAL A 95 2.71 -1.92 7.68
N TYR A 96 3.96 -1.96 7.20
CA TYR A 96 4.62 -3.22 6.88
C TYR A 96 4.99 -4.02 8.13
N ILE A 97 5.49 -3.37 9.18
CA ILE A 97 5.80 -4.05 10.45
C ILE A 97 4.52 -4.70 11.00
N LEU A 98 3.42 -3.95 11.05
CA LEU A 98 2.12 -4.48 11.47
C LEU A 98 1.64 -5.61 10.55
N GLN A 99 1.83 -5.50 9.24
CA GLN A 99 1.50 -6.56 8.29
C GLN A 99 2.28 -7.85 8.59
N LEU A 100 3.57 -7.75 8.92
CA LEU A 100 4.38 -8.91 9.27
C LEU A 100 3.92 -9.56 10.57
N ILE A 101 3.57 -8.77 11.60
CA ILE A 101 3.04 -9.29 12.87
C ILE A 101 1.67 -9.95 12.65
N ASP A 102 0.79 -9.30 11.89
CA ASP A 102 -0.53 -9.83 11.53
C ASP A 102 -0.42 -11.12 10.72
N GLU A 103 0.49 -11.20 9.75
CA GLU A 103 0.68 -12.40 8.91
C GLU A 103 0.96 -13.64 9.78
N LYS A 104 1.61 -13.48 10.94
CA LYS A 104 1.87 -14.58 11.88
C LYS A 104 0.64 -14.98 12.67
N THR A 105 -0.21 -14.02 13.04
CA THR A 105 -1.46 -14.29 13.77
C THR A 105 -2.59 -14.77 12.84
N GLN A 106 -2.49 -14.51 11.53
CA GLN A 106 -3.49 -14.86 10.52
C GLN A 106 -3.53 -16.35 10.11
N PHE A 107 -2.77 -17.23 10.76
CA PHE A 107 -2.85 -18.68 10.52
C PHE A 107 -4.29 -19.23 10.63
N SER A 108 -5.19 -18.56 11.37
CA SER A 108 -6.62 -18.89 11.42
C SER A 108 -7.40 -18.51 10.15
N ARG A 109 -7.03 -17.44 9.43
CA ARG A 109 -7.72 -16.98 8.22
C ARG A 109 -7.38 -17.82 6.99
N ILE A 110 -6.14 -18.29 6.88
CA ILE A 110 -5.75 -19.25 5.82
C ILE A 110 -6.41 -20.60 6.08
N LYS A 111 -6.55 -21.03 7.35
CA LYS A 111 -7.37 -22.20 7.71
C LYS A 111 -8.83 -21.99 7.31
N LEU A 112 -9.42 -20.82 7.56
CA LEU A 112 -10.78 -20.48 7.12
C LEU A 112 -10.94 -20.46 5.60
N ALA A 113 -9.97 -19.90 4.87
CA ALA A 113 -9.96 -19.92 3.41
C ALA A 113 -9.80 -21.37 2.88
N GLY A 114 -8.91 -22.16 3.47
CA GLY A 114 -8.75 -23.58 3.18
C GLY A 114 -9.99 -24.40 3.53
N LEU A 115 -10.71 -24.05 4.60
CA LEU A 115 -11.97 -24.69 5.02
C LEU A 115 -13.10 -24.29 4.08
N SER A 116 -13.15 -23.04 3.61
CA SER A 116 -14.10 -22.60 2.58
C SER A 116 -13.83 -23.27 1.23
N PHE A 117 -12.56 -23.41 0.84
CA PHE A 117 -12.17 -24.11 -0.38
C PHE A 117 -12.40 -25.62 -0.25
N GLY A 118 -12.17 -26.18 0.93
CA GLY A 118 -12.48 -27.57 1.28
C GLY A 118 -13.98 -27.84 1.25
N ALA A 119 -14.80 -26.94 1.80
CA ALA A 119 -16.26 -27.02 1.73
C ALA A 119 -16.78 -26.89 0.29
N LEU A 120 -16.20 -25.99 -0.51
CA LEU A 120 -16.52 -25.86 -1.94
C LEU A 120 -16.11 -27.12 -2.71
N SER A 121 -14.93 -27.67 -2.44
CA SER A 121 -14.42 -28.88 -3.08
C SER A 121 -15.22 -30.12 -2.66
N LEU A 122 -15.64 -30.22 -1.39
CA LEU A 122 -16.54 -31.25 -0.91
C LEU A 122 -17.95 -31.09 -1.48
N GLY A 123 -18.43 -29.85 -1.66
CA GLY A 123 -19.70 -29.55 -2.30
C GLY A 123 -19.73 -29.86 -3.79
N VAL A 124 -18.60 -29.69 -4.49
CA VAL A 124 -18.44 -30.12 -5.90
C VAL A 124 -18.21 -31.64 -5.96
N GLY A 125 -17.42 -32.20 -5.05
CA GLY A 125 -17.17 -33.63 -4.92
C GLY A 125 -18.43 -34.44 -4.59
N SER A 126 -19.33 -33.88 -3.79
CA SER A 126 -20.61 -34.52 -3.45
C SER A 126 -21.55 -34.68 -4.65
N LEU A 127 -21.32 -33.93 -5.75
CA LEU A 127 -22.02 -34.13 -7.02
C LEU A 127 -21.65 -35.46 -7.71
N PHE A 128 -20.56 -36.10 -7.29
CA PHE A 128 -20.09 -37.39 -7.83
C PHE A 128 -20.42 -38.58 -6.91
N ILE A 129 -21.02 -38.36 -5.73
CA ILE A 129 -21.40 -39.42 -4.80
C ILE A 129 -22.80 -39.97 -5.19
N PRO A 130 -22.93 -41.26 -5.54
CA PRO A 130 -24.19 -41.82 -6.05
C PRO A 130 -25.32 -41.85 -5.01
N GLU A 131 -25.01 -41.92 -3.72
CA GLU A 131 -25.99 -41.97 -2.62
C GLU A 131 -26.71 -40.64 -2.38
N LEU A 132 -26.18 -39.52 -2.88
CA LEU A 132 -26.76 -38.17 -2.73
C LEU A 132 -27.60 -37.75 -3.95
N LYS A 133 -28.24 -38.69 -4.65
CA LYS A 133 -28.95 -38.45 -5.91
C LYS A 133 -30.00 -37.32 -5.82
N GLY A 134 -30.77 -37.25 -4.73
CA GLY A 134 -31.75 -36.19 -4.50
C GLY A 134 -31.12 -34.80 -4.35
N LEU A 135 -30.04 -34.71 -3.55
CA LEU A 135 -29.28 -33.47 -3.37
C LEU A 135 -28.60 -33.04 -4.67
N ARG A 136 -28.02 -33.99 -5.44
CA ARG A 136 -27.40 -33.73 -6.74
C ARG A 136 -28.41 -33.19 -7.76
N ILE A 137 -29.60 -33.79 -7.86
CA ILE A 137 -30.65 -33.30 -8.76
C ILE A 137 -31.11 -31.91 -8.32
N ALA A 138 -31.30 -31.68 -7.02
CA ALA A 138 -31.65 -30.36 -6.51
C ALA A 138 -30.57 -29.31 -6.80
N LEU A 139 -29.28 -29.64 -6.60
CA LEU A 139 -28.15 -28.76 -6.91
C LEU A 139 -27.97 -28.54 -8.41
N GLN A 140 -28.13 -29.56 -9.24
CA GLN A 140 -28.07 -29.41 -10.70
C GLN A 140 -29.22 -28.55 -11.20
N SER A 141 -30.45 -28.80 -10.74
CA SER A 141 -31.61 -27.97 -11.05
C SER A 141 -31.45 -26.54 -10.54
N PHE A 142 -30.81 -26.35 -9.39
CA PHE A 142 -30.47 -25.03 -8.90
C PHE A 142 -29.40 -24.38 -9.79
N ILE A 143 -28.25 -24.99 -10.01
CA ILE A 143 -27.15 -24.44 -10.82
C ILE A 143 -27.60 -24.14 -12.27
N LEU A 144 -28.42 -25.01 -12.85
CA LEU A 144 -28.99 -24.83 -14.19
C LEU A 144 -30.16 -23.83 -14.21
N SER A 145 -30.72 -23.48 -13.05
CA SER A 145 -31.74 -22.45 -12.94
C SER A 145 -31.14 -21.09 -13.21
N VAL A 146 -31.82 -20.34 -14.07
CA VAL A 146 -31.51 -18.96 -14.42
C VAL A 146 -31.51 -18.04 -13.18
N PHE A 147 -32.25 -18.40 -12.13
CA PHE A 147 -32.34 -17.65 -10.87
C PHE A 147 -31.20 -17.89 -9.89
N SER A 148 -30.45 -18.99 -10.03
CA SER A 148 -29.44 -19.36 -9.03
C SER A 148 -28.27 -18.40 -9.01
N LEU A 149 -27.82 -17.91 -10.17
CA LEU A 149 -26.69 -17.00 -10.27
C LEU A 149 -26.95 -15.66 -9.56
N PRO A 150 -28.07 -14.95 -9.78
CA PRO A 150 -28.41 -13.75 -9.02
C PRO A 150 -28.52 -14.00 -7.51
N VAL A 151 -29.19 -15.09 -7.10
CA VAL A 151 -29.41 -15.40 -5.68
C VAL A 151 -28.10 -15.74 -4.98
N LEU A 152 -27.25 -16.57 -5.60
CA LEU A 152 -25.95 -16.93 -5.07
C LEU A 152 -25.02 -15.71 -4.99
N SER A 153 -25.09 -14.83 -6.00
CA SER A 153 -24.34 -13.58 -6.01
C SER A 153 -24.80 -12.62 -4.91
N LEU A 154 -26.11 -12.54 -4.65
CA LEU A 154 -26.67 -11.75 -3.55
C LEU A 154 -26.22 -12.27 -2.18
N ILE A 155 -26.29 -13.59 -1.95
CA ILE A 155 -25.81 -14.22 -0.71
C ILE A 155 -24.32 -13.96 -0.52
N SER A 156 -23.51 -14.24 -1.55
CA SER A 156 -22.07 -14.00 -1.52
C SER A 156 -21.76 -12.53 -1.22
N LYS A 157 -22.47 -11.60 -1.89
CA LYS A 157 -22.28 -10.17 -1.68
C LYS A 157 -22.67 -9.76 -0.27
N THR A 158 -23.76 -10.28 0.27
CA THR A 158 -24.23 -9.99 1.64
C THR A 158 -23.22 -10.45 2.67
N ILE A 159 -22.75 -11.70 2.57
CA ILE A 159 -21.72 -12.26 3.46
C ILE A 159 -20.42 -11.45 3.35
N SER A 160 -19.98 -11.14 2.12
CA SER A 160 -18.76 -10.37 1.90
C SER A 160 -18.87 -8.95 2.48
N THR A 161 -20.00 -8.27 2.29
CA THR A 161 -20.24 -6.92 2.82
C THR A 161 -20.29 -6.95 4.34
N ALA A 162 -21.01 -7.90 4.94
CA ALA A 162 -21.04 -8.06 6.39
C ALA A 162 -19.63 -8.30 6.96
N TYR A 163 -18.84 -9.17 6.29
CA TYR A 163 -17.45 -9.40 6.65
C TYR A 163 -16.58 -8.15 6.51
N TYR A 164 -16.71 -7.39 5.42
CA TYR A 164 -15.97 -6.14 5.22
C TYR A 164 -16.36 -5.06 6.21
N LEU A 165 -17.65 -4.93 6.54
CA LEU A 165 -18.12 -3.99 7.57
C LEU A 165 -17.60 -4.39 8.95
N TYR A 166 -17.70 -5.67 9.31
CA TYR A 166 -17.16 -6.17 10.58
C TYR A 166 -15.66 -5.92 10.67
N THR A 167 -14.90 -6.33 9.66
CA THR A 167 -13.44 -6.14 9.65
C THR A 167 -13.05 -4.68 9.67
N ASN A 168 -13.72 -3.80 8.91
CA ASN A 168 -13.41 -2.37 8.87
C ASN A 168 -13.85 -1.65 10.16
N HIS A 169 -14.96 -2.08 10.79
CA HIS A 169 -15.38 -1.54 12.08
C HIS A 169 -14.41 -1.93 13.20
N SER A 170 -14.02 -3.21 13.24
CA SER A 170 -13.07 -3.77 14.20
C SER A 170 -11.61 -3.37 13.92
N ASP A 171 -11.31 -2.78 12.75
CA ASP A 171 -9.96 -2.35 12.40
C ASP A 171 -9.54 -1.11 13.21
N LYS A 172 -8.81 -1.36 14.30
CA LYS A 172 -8.23 -0.30 15.13
C LYS A 172 -7.07 0.41 14.42
N LYS A 173 -6.63 0.01 13.23
CA LYS A 173 -5.53 0.66 12.51
C LYS A 173 -5.95 1.92 11.77
N LYS A 174 -7.25 2.08 11.49
CA LYS A 174 -7.81 3.24 10.79
C LYS A 174 -8.34 4.30 11.74
N THR A 175 -8.38 5.55 11.26
CA THR A 175 -9.05 6.64 11.97
C THR A 175 -10.57 6.44 11.93
N SER A 176 -11.31 6.93 12.92
CA SER A 176 -12.77 6.79 12.95
C SER A 176 -13.44 7.42 11.72
N ALA A 177 -12.98 8.59 11.27
CA ALA A 177 -13.49 9.24 10.07
C ALA A 177 -13.26 8.39 8.81
N SER A 178 -12.06 7.83 8.64
CA SER A 178 -11.76 6.91 7.52
C SER A 178 -12.61 5.64 7.58
N ARG A 179 -12.88 5.10 8.78
CA ARG A 179 -13.76 3.92 8.94
C ARG A 179 -15.19 4.22 8.52
N TRP A 180 -15.74 5.35 8.95
CA TRP A 180 -17.09 5.80 8.57
C TRP A 180 -17.21 6.03 7.07
N GLN A 181 -16.26 6.75 6.48
CA GLN A 181 -16.19 6.98 5.05
C GLN A 181 -16.14 5.64 4.29
N ASP A 182 -15.23 4.75 4.66
CA ASP A 182 -15.08 3.43 4.04
C ASP A 182 -16.36 2.59 4.14
N ASN A 183 -17.00 2.57 5.31
CA ASN A 183 -18.26 1.86 5.54
C ASN A 183 -19.40 2.44 4.70
N ALA A 184 -19.49 3.77 4.58
CA ALA A 184 -20.50 4.42 3.77
C ALA A 184 -20.37 4.03 2.29
N PHE A 185 -19.15 4.00 1.74
CA PHE A 185 -18.92 3.53 0.36
C PHE A 185 -19.23 2.03 0.20
N ILE A 186 -18.89 1.20 1.19
CA ILE A 186 -19.22 -0.23 1.17
C ILE A 186 -20.74 -0.43 1.17
N LEU A 187 -21.48 0.28 2.01
CA LEU A 187 -22.95 0.21 2.10
C LEU A 187 -23.63 0.75 0.84
N ALA A 188 -23.17 1.88 0.31
CA ALA A 188 -23.69 2.43 -0.94
C ALA A 188 -23.47 1.45 -2.10
N GLY A 189 -22.25 0.91 -2.23
CA GLY A 189 -21.95 -0.12 -3.22
C GLY A 189 -22.79 -1.39 -3.02
N PHE A 190 -23.03 -1.81 -1.78
CA PHE A 190 -23.91 -2.94 -1.47
C PHE A 190 -25.36 -2.68 -1.89
N ALA A 191 -25.94 -1.54 -1.53
CA ALA A 191 -27.31 -1.18 -1.88
C ALA A 191 -27.53 -1.19 -3.40
N VAL A 192 -26.62 -0.56 -4.15
CA VAL A 192 -26.69 -0.54 -5.63
C VAL A 192 -26.61 -1.96 -6.20
N ASN A 193 -25.71 -2.81 -5.69
CA ASN A 193 -25.62 -4.20 -6.13
C ASN A 193 -26.89 -5.00 -5.79
N VAL A 194 -27.46 -4.84 -4.59
CA VAL A 194 -28.69 -5.52 -4.18
C VAL A 194 -29.84 -5.14 -5.12
N ILE A 195 -30.02 -3.85 -5.41
CA ILE A 195 -31.05 -3.39 -6.36
C ILE A 195 -30.81 -4.03 -7.74
N GLY A 196 -29.57 -4.05 -8.22
CA GLY A 196 -29.22 -4.71 -9.49
C GLY A 196 -29.57 -6.21 -9.50
N TYR A 197 -29.25 -6.94 -8.44
CA TYR A 197 -29.61 -8.36 -8.31
C TYR A 197 -31.12 -8.59 -8.19
N LEU A 198 -31.85 -7.73 -7.47
CA LEU A 198 -33.31 -7.83 -7.37
C LEU A 198 -33.98 -7.61 -8.73
N ILE A 199 -33.54 -6.61 -9.50
CA ILE A 199 -34.01 -6.40 -10.87
C ILE A 199 -33.70 -7.62 -11.74
N TRP A 200 -32.51 -8.20 -11.60
CA TRP A 200 -32.14 -9.41 -12.35
C TRP A 200 -33.06 -10.61 -12.05
N ILE A 201 -33.43 -10.78 -10.78
CA ILE A 201 -34.37 -11.83 -10.35
C ILE A 201 -35.76 -11.57 -10.92
N ILE A 202 -36.27 -10.33 -10.82
CA ILE A 202 -37.62 -9.96 -11.31
C ILE A 202 -37.74 -10.19 -12.82
N LEU A 203 -36.69 -9.89 -13.58
CA LEU A 203 -36.65 -10.03 -15.04
C LEU A 203 -36.28 -11.44 -15.52
N ALA A 204 -36.40 -12.44 -14.63
CA ALA A 204 -36.17 -13.85 -14.91
C ALA A 204 -34.84 -14.14 -15.61
N GLY A 205 -33.78 -13.41 -15.23
CA GLY A 205 -32.42 -13.65 -15.74
C GLY A 205 -31.99 -12.81 -16.94
N SER A 206 -32.89 -12.04 -17.55
CA SER A 206 -32.52 -11.18 -18.67
C SER A 206 -31.68 -10.00 -18.18
N VAL A 207 -30.44 -9.89 -18.67
CA VAL A 207 -29.55 -8.76 -18.37
C VAL A 207 -30.06 -7.53 -19.14
N THR A 208 -30.58 -6.54 -18.41
CA THR A 208 -31.04 -5.29 -19.02
C THR A 208 -29.97 -4.20 -18.95
N PRO A 209 -30.00 -3.22 -19.87
CA PRO A 209 -29.10 -2.06 -19.81
C PRO A 209 -29.13 -1.31 -18.47
N LEU A 210 -30.31 -1.24 -17.83
CA LEU A 210 -30.48 -0.64 -16.51
C LEU A 210 -29.67 -1.38 -15.43
N MET A 211 -29.72 -2.71 -15.44
CA MET A 211 -28.99 -3.54 -14.49
C MET A 211 -27.47 -3.46 -14.71
N ALA A 212 -27.02 -3.42 -15.98
CA ALA A 212 -25.63 -3.13 -16.30
C ALA A 212 -25.22 -1.74 -15.77
N ALA A 213 -26.02 -0.69 -15.97
CA ALA A 213 -25.73 0.65 -15.47
C ALA A 213 -25.61 0.69 -13.93
N LEU A 214 -26.43 -0.06 -13.20
CA LEU A 214 -26.32 -0.17 -11.74
C LEU A 214 -25.01 -0.84 -11.31
N PHE A 215 -24.60 -1.94 -11.95
CA PHE A 215 -23.32 -2.58 -11.63
C PHE A 215 -22.10 -1.71 -12.00
N LEU A 216 -22.21 -0.95 -13.09
CA LEU A 216 -21.22 0.08 -13.44
C LEU A 216 -21.13 1.15 -12.37
N PHE A 217 -22.28 1.64 -11.90
CA PHE A 217 -22.33 2.63 -10.82
C PHE A 217 -21.75 2.09 -9.51
N ALA A 218 -22.03 0.84 -9.15
CA ALA A 218 -21.41 0.21 -7.99
C ALA A 218 -19.87 0.10 -8.11
N SER A 219 -19.37 -0.15 -9.32
CA SER A 219 -17.93 -0.15 -9.60
C SER A 219 -17.33 1.26 -9.52
N PHE A 220 -18.05 2.27 -10.02
CA PHE A 220 -17.68 3.67 -9.92
C PHE A 220 -17.55 4.13 -8.46
N LEU A 221 -18.43 3.71 -7.56
CA LEU A 221 -18.34 4.03 -6.13
C LEU A 221 -17.01 3.55 -5.50
N ASN A 222 -16.48 2.40 -5.93
CA ASN A 222 -15.18 1.93 -5.47
C ASN A 222 -14.04 2.82 -5.98
N VAL A 223 -14.10 3.27 -7.23
CA VAL A 223 -13.12 4.21 -7.80
C VAL A 223 -13.20 5.56 -7.10
N ALA A 224 -14.42 6.08 -6.87
CA ALA A 224 -14.66 7.33 -6.17
C ALA A 224 -14.07 7.31 -4.75
N LYS A 225 -14.25 6.20 -4.01
CA LYS A 225 -13.61 5.99 -2.70
C LYS A 225 -12.09 6.16 -2.77
N GLU A 226 -11.44 5.54 -3.74
CA GLU A 226 -9.99 5.61 -3.93
C GLU A 226 -9.50 7.00 -4.40
N ILE A 227 -10.30 7.71 -5.19
CA ILE A 227 -10.03 9.10 -5.57
C ILE A 227 -10.09 10.02 -4.34
N ILE A 228 -11.09 9.86 -3.48
CA ILE A 228 -11.21 10.70 -2.27
C ILE A 228 -10.06 10.40 -1.30
N SER A 229 -9.69 9.13 -1.12
CA SER A 229 -8.53 8.77 -0.29
C SER A 229 -7.24 9.36 -0.87
N LEU A 230 -7.05 9.30 -2.20
CA LEU A 230 -5.94 10.00 -2.88
C LEU A 230 -5.98 11.51 -2.64
N GLY A 231 -7.15 12.13 -2.69
CA GLY A 231 -7.33 13.56 -2.40
C GLY A 231 -6.80 13.95 -1.02
N GLN A 232 -7.08 13.15 0.00
CA GLN A 232 -6.55 13.38 1.36
C GLN A 232 -5.01 13.35 1.40
N TYR A 233 -4.38 12.44 0.66
CA TYR A 233 -2.91 12.39 0.56
C TYR A 233 -2.35 13.47 -0.35
N ALA A 234 -3.07 13.86 -1.40
CA ALA A 234 -2.68 14.94 -2.30
C ALA A 234 -2.65 16.30 -1.57
N ILE A 235 -3.62 16.55 -0.69
CA ILE A 235 -3.62 17.76 0.16
C ILE A 235 -2.40 17.75 1.09
N LYS A 236 -2.10 16.62 1.75
CA LYS A 236 -0.89 16.48 2.59
C LYS A 236 0.40 16.68 1.79
N TYR A 237 0.43 16.19 0.56
CA TYR A 237 1.56 16.36 -0.36
C TYR A 237 1.70 17.80 -0.84
N LYS A 238 0.59 18.51 -1.10
CA LYS A 238 0.60 19.91 -1.54
C LYS A 238 0.98 20.86 -0.42
N ASN A 239 0.51 20.61 0.80
CA ASN A 239 0.78 21.42 1.99
C ASN A 239 2.12 21.06 2.66
N ARG A 240 3.02 20.36 1.97
CA ARG A 240 4.34 20.04 2.50
C ARG A 240 5.23 21.28 2.50
N GLU A 241 6.12 21.35 3.48
CA GLU A 241 7.20 22.33 3.45
C GLU A 241 8.07 22.13 2.20
N PRO A 242 8.60 23.22 1.60
CA PRO A 242 9.56 23.12 0.51
C PRO A 242 10.75 22.26 0.94
N ILE A 243 11.43 21.64 -0.03
CA ILE A 243 12.55 20.72 0.22
C ILE A 243 13.51 21.43 1.20
N PRO A 244 13.70 20.89 2.43
CA PRO A 244 14.53 21.56 3.41
C PRO A 244 15.93 21.69 2.82
N THR A 245 16.48 22.89 2.84
CA THR A 245 17.92 23.11 2.67
C THR A 245 18.63 22.24 3.71
N THR A 246 19.60 21.48 3.23
CA THR A 246 20.50 20.45 3.79
C THR A 246 20.68 20.24 5.30
N ASP A 247 20.27 21.16 6.17
CA ASP A 247 20.69 21.21 7.56
C ASP A 247 19.90 20.26 8.48
N ASN A 248 18.77 19.71 8.03
CA ASN A 248 17.96 18.80 8.86
C ASN A 248 17.53 17.51 8.13
N LEU A 249 18.39 16.50 8.22
CA LEU A 249 18.19 15.15 7.67
C LEU A 249 16.87 14.49 8.12
N ASN A 250 16.37 14.79 9.32
CA ASN A 250 15.11 14.23 9.81
C ASN A 250 13.88 14.82 9.10
N ILE A 251 13.92 16.09 8.69
CA ILE A 251 12.86 16.69 7.87
C ILE A 251 12.88 16.06 6.48
N TYR A 252 14.07 15.85 5.91
CA TYR A 252 14.22 15.15 4.62
C TYR A 252 13.67 13.71 4.65
N ARG A 253 13.92 12.94 5.71
CA ARG A 253 13.32 11.60 5.88
C ARG A 253 11.80 11.64 5.87
N THR A 254 11.20 12.61 6.56
CA THR A 254 9.74 12.79 6.58
C THR A 254 9.21 13.22 5.21
N TYR A 255 9.92 14.09 4.51
CA TYR A 255 9.61 14.49 3.14
C TYR A 255 9.52 13.26 2.21
N VAL A 256 10.57 12.43 2.21
CA VAL A 256 10.63 11.21 1.40
C VAL A 256 9.48 10.26 1.77
N ARG A 257 9.23 10.02 3.06
CA ARG A 257 8.12 9.15 3.50
C ARG A 257 6.76 9.63 2.98
N ASN A 258 6.49 10.94 3.00
CA ASN A 258 5.23 11.52 2.53
C ASN A 258 5.08 11.42 1.01
N GLU A 259 6.17 11.63 0.27
CA GLU A 259 6.20 11.49 -1.18
C GLU A 259 5.87 10.05 -1.62
N TYR A 260 6.50 9.06 -1.00
CA TYR A 260 6.26 7.65 -1.32
C TYR A 260 4.84 7.19 -0.95
N ASN A 261 4.26 7.74 0.12
CA ASN A 261 2.85 7.54 0.46
C ASN A 261 1.92 8.03 -0.65
N TYR A 262 2.17 9.23 -1.18
CA TYR A 262 1.39 9.78 -2.28
C TYR A 262 1.51 8.91 -3.55
N PHE A 263 2.72 8.53 -3.94
CA PHE A 263 2.92 7.68 -5.12
C PHE A 263 2.29 6.29 -4.97
N ARG A 264 2.31 5.72 -3.77
CA ARG A 264 1.61 4.46 -3.47
C ARG A 264 0.13 4.58 -3.78
N GLN A 265 -0.50 5.61 -3.25
CA GLN A 265 -1.94 5.79 -3.40
C GLN A 265 -2.29 6.12 -4.85
N ARG A 266 -1.53 7.00 -5.52
CA ARG A 266 -1.75 7.35 -6.93
C ARG A 266 -1.73 6.12 -7.84
N ASN A 267 -0.73 5.25 -7.66
CA ASN A 267 -0.61 4.04 -8.46
C ASN A 267 -1.74 3.05 -8.15
N ALA A 268 -2.19 2.97 -6.88
CA ALA A 268 -3.34 2.14 -6.51
C ALA A 268 -4.63 2.63 -7.20
N VAL A 269 -4.91 3.94 -7.19
CA VAL A 269 -6.06 4.52 -7.89
C VAL A 269 -6.01 4.21 -9.38
N PHE A 270 -4.83 4.31 -10.01
CA PHE A 270 -4.69 3.99 -11.43
C PHE A 270 -4.98 2.51 -11.73
N ILE A 271 -4.44 1.59 -10.93
CA ILE A 271 -4.71 0.14 -11.08
C ILE A 271 -6.21 -0.14 -10.90
N GLU A 272 -6.85 0.50 -9.93
CA GLU A 272 -8.29 0.40 -9.67
C GLU A 272 -9.12 0.93 -10.84
N LEU A 273 -8.76 2.09 -11.39
CA LEU A 273 -9.43 2.68 -12.54
C LEU A 273 -9.33 1.78 -13.78
N VAL A 274 -8.15 1.26 -14.08
CA VAL A 274 -7.95 0.33 -15.21
C VAL A 274 -8.75 -0.95 -15.01
N ALA A 275 -8.74 -1.52 -13.81
CA ALA A 275 -9.53 -2.71 -13.50
C ALA A 275 -11.03 -2.44 -13.68
N ALA A 276 -11.52 -1.28 -13.24
CA ALA A 276 -12.91 -0.88 -13.44
C ALA A 276 -13.26 -0.78 -14.93
N VAL A 277 -12.44 -0.10 -15.74
CA VAL A 277 -12.66 0.01 -17.20
C VAL A 277 -12.66 -1.36 -17.88
N LEU A 278 -11.77 -2.27 -17.49
CA LEU A 278 -11.77 -3.64 -18.03
C LEU A 278 -13.03 -4.42 -17.65
N LEU A 279 -13.51 -4.30 -16.41
CA LEU A 279 -14.76 -4.92 -15.98
C LEU A 279 -15.97 -4.37 -16.75
N VAL A 280 -16.02 -3.05 -16.98
CA VAL A 280 -17.04 -2.42 -17.83
C VAL A 280 -17.01 -3.03 -19.24
N GLY A 281 -15.82 -3.14 -19.83
CA GLY A 281 -15.64 -3.70 -21.18
C GLY A 281 -16.11 -5.15 -21.27
N VAL A 282 -15.76 -5.99 -20.29
CA VAL A 282 -16.20 -7.39 -20.23
C VAL A 282 -17.74 -7.48 -20.13
N MET A 283 -18.37 -6.66 -19.28
CA MET A 283 -19.83 -6.62 -19.16
C MET A 283 -20.52 -6.10 -20.43
N ALA A 284 -19.93 -5.10 -21.09
CA ALA A 284 -20.46 -4.55 -22.33
C ALA A 284 -20.43 -5.59 -23.45
N ILE A 285 -19.30 -6.27 -23.65
CA ILE A 285 -19.17 -7.37 -24.63
C ILE A 285 -20.18 -8.49 -24.31
N GLY A 286 -20.31 -8.85 -23.03
CA GLY A 286 -21.27 -9.85 -22.58
C GLY A 286 -22.74 -9.48 -22.84
N SER A 287 -23.04 -8.20 -23.07
CA SER A 287 -24.39 -7.72 -23.37
C SER A 287 -24.75 -7.80 -24.87
N PHE A 288 -23.75 -7.89 -25.76
CA PHE A 288 -23.94 -7.99 -27.22
C PHE A 288 -23.89 -9.44 -27.74
N VAL A 289 -23.42 -10.39 -26.92
CA VAL A 289 -23.37 -11.81 -27.30
C VAL A 289 -24.58 -12.52 -26.66
N PRO A 290 -25.46 -13.15 -27.44
CA PRO A 290 -26.62 -13.86 -26.90
C PRO A 290 -26.19 -14.85 -25.80
N GLY A 291 -26.88 -14.77 -24.65
CA GLY A 291 -26.48 -15.40 -23.39
C GLY A 291 -26.59 -16.93 -23.39
N GLY A 292 -25.61 -17.60 -23.98
CA GLY A 292 -25.37 -19.02 -23.75
C GLY A 292 -24.54 -19.27 -22.48
N ALA A 293 -24.66 -20.47 -21.90
CA ALA A 293 -23.89 -20.88 -20.72
C ALA A 293 -22.36 -20.73 -20.91
N VAL A 294 -21.88 -20.88 -22.16
CA VAL A 294 -20.45 -20.70 -22.49
C VAL A 294 -20.01 -19.25 -22.30
N VAL A 295 -20.83 -18.29 -22.75
CA VAL A 295 -20.51 -16.84 -22.67
C VAL A 295 -20.51 -16.38 -21.22
N THR A 296 -21.45 -16.86 -20.40
CA THR A 296 -21.50 -16.53 -18.97
C THR A 296 -20.29 -17.09 -18.23
N ILE A 297 -19.89 -18.35 -18.50
CA ILE A 297 -18.68 -18.95 -17.92
C ILE A 297 -17.43 -18.16 -18.33
N CYS A 298 -17.27 -17.82 -19.62
CA CYS A 298 -16.14 -17.01 -20.09
C CYS A 298 -16.10 -15.63 -19.42
N THR A 299 -17.24 -14.98 -19.24
CA THR A 299 -17.37 -13.68 -18.57
C THR A 299 -16.94 -13.79 -17.09
N LEU A 300 -17.39 -14.83 -16.39
CA LEU A 300 -16.98 -15.08 -15.00
C LEU A 300 -15.47 -15.32 -14.87
N LEU A 301 -14.89 -16.11 -15.78
CA LEU A 301 -13.44 -16.35 -15.83
C LEU A 301 -12.66 -15.06 -16.10
N ALA A 302 -13.14 -14.20 -17.01
CA ALA A 302 -12.53 -12.92 -17.29
C ALA A 302 -12.56 -11.98 -16.07
N ILE A 303 -13.70 -11.90 -15.38
CA ILE A 303 -13.83 -11.10 -14.13
C ILE A 303 -12.87 -11.63 -13.06
N ALA A 304 -12.78 -12.96 -12.88
CA ALA A 304 -11.88 -13.58 -11.93
C ALA A 304 -10.40 -13.29 -12.27
N ALA A 305 -10.03 -13.37 -13.55
CA ALA A 305 -8.69 -13.04 -14.03
C ALA A 305 -8.33 -11.58 -13.75
N ILE A 306 -9.24 -10.63 -14.05
CA ILE A 306 -9.04 -9.20 -13.74
C ILE A 306 -8.82 -8.99 -12.24
N ALA A 307 -9.62 -9.63 -11.39
CA ALA A 307 -9.48 -9.52 -9.94
C ALA A 307 -8.12 -10.05 -9.43
N LEU A 308 -7.64 -11.17 -9.97
CA LEU A 308 -6.33 -11.74 -9.65
C LEU A 308 -5.18 -10.83 -10.09
N VAL A 309 -5.22 -10.36 -11.35
CA VAL A 309 -4.21 -9.45 -11.90
C VAL A 309 -4.17 -8.16 -11.10
N LYS A 310 -5.32 -7.56 -10.80
CA LYS A 310 -5.43 -6.38 -9.94
C LYS A 310 -4.75 -6.60 -8.58
N LYS A 311 -5.09 -7.69 -7.89
CA LYS A 311 -4.51 -8.01 -6.57
C LYS A 311 -2.99 -8.18 -6.65
N PHE A 312 -2.50 -8.85 -7.69
CA PHE A 312 -1.07 -9.03 -7.94
C PHE A 312 -0.35 -7.70 -8.21
N LEU A 313 -0.93 -6.83 -9.05
CA LEU A 313 -0.37 -5.52 -9.37
C LEU A 313 -0.31 -4.60 -8.14
N LEU A 314 -1.36 -4.58 -7.31
CA LEU A 314 -1.37 -3.82 -6.05
C LEU A 314 -0.28 -4.29 -5.09
N ALA A 315 -0.14 -5.61 -4.91
CA ALA A 315 0.91 -6.19 -4.07
C ALA A 315 2.32 -5.88 -4.59
N ARG A 316 2.50 -5.95 -5.92
CA ARG A 316 3.79 -5.61 -6.58
C ARG A 316 4.12 -4.12 -6.44
N ASN A 317 3.14 -3.24 -6.63
CA ASN A 317 3.31 -1.80 -6.45
C ASN A 317 3.75 -1.46 -5.03
N GLU A 318 3.09 -2.04 -4.02
CA GLU A 318 3.48 -1.84 -2.62
C GLU A 318 4.92 -2.29 -2.34
N LYS A 319 5.32 -3.46 -2.86
CA LYS A 319 6.68 -3.97 -2.70
C LYS A 319 7.73 -3.03 -3.31
N ILE A 320 7.51 -2.60 -4.55
CA ILE A 320 8.47 -1.74 -5.28
C ILE A 320 8.64 -0.39 -4.58
N ILE A 321 7.53 0.23 -4.17
CA ILE A 321 7.54 1.52 -3.49
C ILE A 321 8.28 1.41 -2.14
N ARG A 322 8.04 0.31 -1.42
CA ARG A 322 8.74 0.05 -0.16
C ARG A 322 10.25 -0.12 -0.36
N GLU A 323 10.68 -0.93 -1.32
CA GLU A 323 12.12 -1.15 -1.59
C GLU A 323 12.82 0.16 -1.98
N ARG A 324 12.18 0.99 -2.80
CA ARG A 324 12.70 2.31 -3.17
C ARG A 324 12.76 3.28 -2.00
N LEU A 325 11.74 3.32 -1.15
CA LEU A 325 11.75 4.11 0.07
C LEU A 325 12.92 3.72 0.96
N GLN A 326 13.16 2.41 1.13
CA GLN A 326 14.26 1.93 1.95
C GLN A 326 15.62 2.31 1.37
N SER A 327 15.82 2.15 0.06
CA SER A 327 17.05 2.56 -0.62
C SER A 327 17.34 4.06 -0.47
N GLN A 328 16.32 4.92 -0.54
CA GLN A 328 16.53 6.36 -0.32
C GLN A 328 16.83 6.70 1.15
N LEU A 329 16.18 6.04 2.10
CA LEU A 329 16.46 6.25 3.52
C LEU A 329 17.83 5.73 3.92
N GLU A 330 18.29 4.63 3.30
CA GLU A 330 19.63 4.08 3.45
C GLU A 330 20.68 5.09 2.95
N HIS A 331 20.50 5.66 1.76
CA HIS A 331 21.38 6.73 1.26
C HIS A 331 21.44 7.93 2.21
N VAL A 332 20.31 8.35 2.79
CA VAL A 332 20.28 9.44 3.78
C VAL A 332 21.06 9.08 5.04
N LYS A 333 20.97 7.82 5.48
CA LYS A 333 21.72 7.32 6.63
C LYS A 333 23.23 7.29 6.33
N GLU A 334 23.65 6.81 5.16
CA GLU A 334 25.05 6.83 4.75
C GLU A 334 25.64 8.25 4.73
N VAL A 335 24.86 9.24 4.27
CA VAL A 335 25.26 10.66 4.32
C VAL A 335 25.39 11.14 5.77
N GLU A 336 24.42 10.83 6.64
CA GLU A 336 24.49 11.17 8.08
C GLU A 336 25.73 10.56 8.75
N ASP A 337 26.01 9.29 8.48
CA ASP A 337 27.15 8.57 9.05
C ASP A 337 28.48 9.18 8.56
N LYS A 338 28.56 9.60 7.28
CA LYS A 338 29.72 10.34 6.74
C LYS A 338 29.89 11.71 7.39
N LEU A 339 28.81 12.46 7.63
CA LEU A 339 28.88 13.75 8.33
C LEU A 339 29.35 13.60 9.78
N LYS A 340 28.94 12.53 10.47
CA LYS A 340 29.39 12.25 11.85
C LYS A 340 30.84 11.76 11.91
N ALA A 341 31.28 11.03 10.89
CA ALA A 341 32.63 10.50 10.79
C ALA A 341 33.65 11.51 10.24
N ALA A 342 33.21 12.56 9.56
CA ALA A 342 34.08 13.66 9.16
C ALA A 342 34.65 14.30 10.44
N PRO A 343 35.99 14.28 10.64
CA PRO A 343 36.59 14.96 11.77
C PRO A 343 36.18 16.44 11.71
N GLN A 344 35.95 17.04 12.86
CA GLN A 344 35.85 18.50 12.98
C GLN A 344 37.21 19.08 12.58
N LEU A 345 37.45 19.20 11.28
CA LEU A 345 38.68 19.72 10.73
C LEU A 345 38.70 21.21 11.07
N ASN A 346 39.50 21.54 12.09
CA ASN A 346 40.05 22.85 12.38
C ASN A 346 39.07 24.03 12.47
N LYS A 347 38.62 24.30 13.70
CA LYS A 347 38.71 25.68 14.21
C LYS A 347 40.19 25.98 14.48
N GLN A 348 40.97 26.20 13.43
CA GLN A 348 42.28 26.82 13.59
C GLN A 348 42.04 28.33 13.69
N PRO A 349 42.61 29.03 14.69
CA PRO A 349 42.47 30.48 14.79
C PRO A 349 43.08 31.12 13.54
N ALA A 350 42.36 32.10 12.99
CA ALA A 350 42.85 32.94 11.91
C ALA A 350 43.97 33.82 12.47
N ASP A 351 45.20 33.34 12.36
CA ASP A 351 46.40 34.16 12.32
C ASP A 351 47.25 33.62 11.17
N ASP A 352 47.64 34.53 10.28
CA ASP A 352 48.48 34.35 9.11
C ASP A 352 47.93 33.49 7.96
N LEU A 353 47.32 34.18 6.98
CA LEU A 353 47.51 33.82 5.58
C LEU A 353 47.41 35.06 4.68
N ASP A 354 48.60 35.45 4.22
CA ASP A 354 48.89 36.45 3.21
C ASP A 354 48.03 36.26 1.96
N LEU A 355 47.50 37.39 1.49
CA LEU A 355 46.64 37.50 0.32
C LEU A 355 47.53 37.70 -0.90
N ASP A 356 47.77 36.64 -1.68
CA ASP A 356 48.30 36.83 -3.04
C ASP A 356 47.61 35.93 -4.09
N THR A 357 46.73 36.60 -4.83
CA THR A 357 46.61 36.56 -6.30
C THR A 357 46.43 35.19 -6.98
N TYR A 358 45.21 34.89 -7.45
CA TYR A 358 45.06 34.11 -8.68
C TYR A 358 43.82 34.46 -9.50
N ILE A 359 44.06 34.60 -10.81
CA ILE A 359 43.20 35.16 -11.86
C ILE A 359 42.28 34.07 -12.43
N VAL A 360 41.03 34.45 -12.72
CA VAL A 360 40.01 33.67 -13.45
C VAL A 360 40.29 33.72 -14.96
N PRO A 361 40.15 32.59 -15.67
CA PRO A 361 39.66 32.66 -17.05
C PRO A 361 38.39 31.85 -17.26
N GLU A 362 37.39 32.59 -17.71
CA GLU A 362 36.14 32.21 -18.35
C GLU A 362 36.41 31.53 -19.70
N ASN A 363 35.72 30.42 -20.02
CA ASN A 363 35.45 30.08 -21.41
C ASN A 363 34.26 29.13 -21.60
N GLU A 364 33.32 29.61 -22.40
CA GLU A 364 32.15 28.94 -22.95
C GLU A 364 32.53 27.82 -23.95
N SER A 365 31.67 26.81 -24.07
CA SER A 365 31.22 26.33 -25.40
C SER A 365 30.06 25.33 -25.29
N GLU A 366 28.91 25.71 -25.85
CA GLU A 366 27.79 24.83 -26.17
C GLU A 366 28.10 23.88 -27.35
N PRO A 367 27.37 22.75 -27.48
CA PRO A 367 27.10 22.18 -28.80
C PRO A 367 25.60 21.99 -29.11
N LYS A 368 25.26 22.34 -30.37
CA LYS A 368 23.96 22.22 -31.05
C LYS A 368 23.45 20.78 -31.21
N PRO A 369 22.12 20.55 -31.33
CA PRO A 369 21.53 19.23 -31.50
C PRO A 369 21.36 18.81 -32.97
N GLY A 370 21.74 17.56 -33.28
CA GLY A 370 21.50 16.90 -34.57
C GLY A 370 20.16 16.17 -34.64
N ARG A 371 19.46 16.38 -35.77
CA ARG A 371 18.25 15.68 -36.24
C ARG A 371 18.56 14.26 -36.73
N SER A 372 17.63 13.32 -36.51
CA SER A 372 17.24 12.15 -37.35
C SER A 372 16.68 11.06 -36.41
N SER A 373 15.64 10.24 -36.66
CA SER A 373 14.74 9.95 -37.78
C SER A 373 13.53 9.22 -37.18
N ALA A 374 12.34 9.45 -37.71
CA ALA A 374 11.10 8.82 -37.28
C ALA A 374 10.77 7.61 -38.17
N VAL A 375 10.84 6.38 -37.65
CA VAL A 375 10.10 5.22 -38.20
C VAL A 375 9.76 4.23 -37.07
N SER A 376 8.52 3.75 -37.06
CA SER A 376 7.95 2.67 -36.23
C SER A 376 7.82 2.90 -34.72
N THR A 377 6.90 3.80 -34.33
CA THR A 377 6.71 4.16 -32.92
C THR A 377 5.28 4.07 -32.40
N THR A 378 4.28 3.53 -33.09
CA THR A 378 2.91 3.52 -32.54
C THR A 378 2.73 2.53 -31.38
N ASN A 379 3.20 1.29 -31.49
CA ASN A 379 3.14 0.32 -30.38
C ASN A 379 4.21 0.58 -29.31
N TYR A 380 5.39 1.05 -29.72
CA TYR A 380 6.46 1.41 -28.78
C TYR A 380 6.13 2.69 -28.00
N LEU A 381 5.45 3.67 -28.60
CA LEU A 381 4.95 4.86 -27.89
C LEU A 381 3.78 4.54 -26.99
N LEU A 382 2.92 3.57 -27.31
CA LEU A 382 1.85 3.16 -26.40
C LEU A 382 2.42 2.49 -25.16
N VAL A 383 3.34 1.53 -25.31
CA VAL A 383 4.04 0.90 -24.17
C VAL A 383 4.88 1.93 -23.40
N LYS A 384 5.55 2.86 -24.09
CA LYS A 384 6.38 3.91 -23.46
C LYS A 384 5.52 5.01 -22.81
N LYS A 385 4.35 5.38 -23.35
CA LYS A 385 3.39 6.33 -22.75
C LYS A 385 2.62 5.70 -21.59
N VAL A 386 2.27 4.43 -21.68
CA VAL A 386 1.70 3.67 -20.56
C VAL A 386 2.76 3.53 -19.45
N ARG A 387 4.03 3.27 -19.79
CA ARG A 387 5.17 3.35 -18.86
C ARG A 387 5.42 4.78 -18.34
N PHE A 388 5.14 5.81 -19.14
CA PHE A 388 5.25 7.24 -18.77
C PHE A 388 4.15 7.67 -17.79
N LEU A 389 2.94 7.14 -17.90
CA LEU A 389 1.80 7.42 -17.01
C LEU A 389 1.81 6.56 -15.74
N LEU A 390 2.20 5.28 -15.84
CA LEU A 390 2.32 4.37 -14.69
C LEU A 390 3.61 4.59 -13.88
N TRP A 391 4.61 5.23 -14.48
CA TRP A 391 5.98 5.16 -13.98
C TRP A 391 6.84 6.33 -14.44
N ARG A 392 6.32 7.57 -14.36
CA ARG A 392 7.24 8.67 -14.05
C ARG A 392 7.78 8.36 -12.66
N SER A 393 8.87 7.60 -12.64
CA SER A 393 9.78 7.57 -11.52
C SER A 393 9.97 9.04 -11.16
N PRO A 394 9.91 9.46 -9.88
CA PRO A 394 10.74 10.59 -9.52
C PRO A 394 12.07 10.22 -10.15
N LYS A 395 12.54 11.05 -11.11
CA LYS A 395 13.90 10.86 -11.54
C LYS A 395 14.67 10.81 -10.23
N PRO A 396 15.65 9.92 -10.06
CA PRO A 396 16.79 10.33 -9.29
C PRO A 396 17.35 11.52 -10.10
N ASP A 397 16.68 12.67 -10.02
CA ASP A 397 17.43 13.84 -9.67
C ASP A 397 18.02 13.36 -8.34
N CYS A 398 19.20 12.74 -8.43
CA CYS A 398 20.22 13.02 -7.47
C CYS A 398 20.19 14.54 -7.44
N VAL A 399 19.33 15.09 -6.58
CA VAL A 399 19.58 16.38 -5.97
C VAL A 399 20.89 16.05 -5.32
N ALA A 400 21.97 16.29 -6.07
CA ALA A 400 23.29 16.36 -5.55
C ALA A 400 23.07 17.27 -4.37
N ILE A 401 23.10 16.72 -3.16
CA ILE A 401 23.18 17.50 -1.95
C ILE A 401 24.34 18.44 -2.28
N PRO A 402 24.09 19.73 -2.54
CA PRO A 402 25.13 20.55 -3.13
C PRO A 402 26.22 20.63 -2.08
N LEU A 403 27.28 19.83 -2.26
CA LEU A 403 28.50 19.86 -1.45
C LEU A 403 29.16 21.26 -1.54
N GLN A 404 28.73 22.09 -2.49
CA GLN A 404 29.18 23.46 -2.72
C GLN A 404 28.84 24.47 -1.60
N VAL A 405 28.08 24.09 -0.55
CA VAL A 405 27.84 24.99 0.61
C VAL A 405 28.71 24.60 1.84
N LEU A 406 29.63 23.65 1.69
CA LEU A 406 30.59 23.29 2.75
C LEU A 406 31.79 24.25 2.85
N SER A 407 31.85 25.29 2.02
CA SER A 407 32.79 26.39 2.22
C SER A 407 32.18 27.38 3.21
N PRO A 408 32.86 27.74 4.32
CA PRO A 408 32.41 28.84 5.16
C PRO A 408 32.25 30.11 4.30
N PRO A 409 31.28 30.98 4.61
CA PRO A 409 31.13 32.24 3.88
C PRO A 409 32.46 33.00 3.97
N THR A 410 33.04 33.31 2.82
CA THR A 410 34.16 34.24 2.74
C THR A 410 33.71 35.55 3.38
N PRO A 411 34.44 36.06 4.39
CA PRO A 411 34.11 37.35 4.98
C PRO A 411 34.14 38.40 3.87
N ARG A 412 33.05 39.18 3.75
CA ARG A 412 33.05 40.37 2.90
C ARG A 412 34.02 41.36 3.54
N SER A 413 35.16 41.56 2.90
CA SER A 413 36.13 42.61 3.19
C SER A 413 35.50 43.99 3.08
#